data_AF-A0A7C5JHD9-F1
#
_entry.id   AF-A0A7C5JHD9-F1
#
_cell.length_a   1.000
_cell.length_b   1.000
_cell.length_c   1.000
_cell.angle_alpha   90.00
_cell.angle_beta   90.00
_cell.angle_gamma   90.00
#
_symmetry.space_group_name_H-M   'P 1'
#
loop_
_entity.id
_entity.type
_entity.pdbx_description
1 polymer ?
#
loop_
_entity_poly.entity_id
_entity_poly.type
_entity_poly.pdbx_seq_one_letter_code
_entity_poly.pdbx_strand_id
1 'polypeptide(L)' 'MSKIFVDACLGKETPYTPVWMMRQAGRYLPEYMAVRAEAGNFLNLCHD' A
#
# COMPACT_ATOMS: atom_id res chain seq x y z
N MET A 1 19.60 6.63 -0.03
CA MET A 1 18.78 5.63 0.70
C MET A 1 18.30 4.61 -0.32
N SER A 2 18.78 3.36 -0.24
CA SER A 2 18.39 2.30 -1.19
C SER A 2 16.93 1.89 -0.93
N LYS A 3 16.16 1.68 -1.99
CA LYS A 3 14.77 1.20 -1.92
C LYS A 3 14.81 -0.30 -2.18
N ILE A 4 14.78 -1.11 -1.12
CA ILE A 4 14.95 -2.58 -1.18
C ILE A 4 14.03 -3.24 -2.22
N PHE A 5 12.77 -2.79 -2.33
CA PHE A 5 11.85 -3.25 -3.37
C PHE A 5 12.37 -2.97 -4.79
N VAL A 6 12.82 -1.75 -5.06
CA VAL A 6 13.35 -1.35 -6.37
C VAL A 6 14.65 -2.09 -6.69
N ASP A 7 15.53 -2.26 -5.70
CA ASP A 7 16.79 -2.98 -5.89
C ASP A 7 16.57 -4.47 -6.18
N ALA A 8 15.57 -5.10 -5.53
CA ALA A 8 15.14 -6.45 -5.87
C ALA A 8 14.57 -6.53 -7.31
N CYS A 9 13.77 -5.55 -7.74
CA CYS A 9 13.27 -5.47 -9.12
C CYS A 9 14.38 -5.30 -10.17
N LEU A 10 15.50 -4.68 -9.79
CA LEU A 10 16.69 -4.50 -10.62
C LEU A 10 17.68 -5.68 -10.53
N GLY A 11 17.35 -6.73 -9.78
CA GLY A 11 18.18 -7.92 -9.63
C GLY A 11 19.44 -7.72 -8.76
N LYS A 12 19.49 -6.67 -7.94
CA LYS A 12 20.60 -6.44 -7.01
C LYS A 12 20.47 -7.34 -5.79
N GLU A 13 21.60 -7.59 -5.12
CA GLU A 13 21.60 -8.27 -3.83
C GLU A 13 20.85 -7.43 -2.79
N THR A 14 19.95 -8.07 -2.06
CA THR A 14 19.12 -7.45 -1.03
C THR A 14 19.19 -8.28 0.26
N PRO A 15 19.17 -7.66 1.45
CA PRO A 15 19.32 -8.38 2.72
C PRO A 15 18.15 -9.33 3.03
N TYR A 16 17.01 -9.17 2.36
CA TYR A 16 15.82 -10.02 2.45
C TYR A 16 14.94 -9.82 1.22
N THR A 17 14.08 -10.79 0.94
CA THR A 17 13.09 -10.68 -0.15
C THR A 17 11.97 -9.72 0.25
N PRO A 18 11.74 -8.61 -0.50
CA PRO A 18 10.64 -7.70 -0.21
C PRO A 18 9.29 -8.34 -0.58
N VAL A 19 8.29 -8.15 0.27
CA VAL A 19 6.93 -8.68 0.06
C VAL A 19 5.92 -7.52 0.05
N TRP A 20 4.91 -7.64 -0.80
CA TRP A 20 3.76 -6.74 -0.84
C TRP A 20 2.52 -7.53 -1.27
N MET A 21 1.33 -7.01 -0.98
CA MET A 21 0.08 -7.64 -1.37
C MET A 21 -0.77 -6.68 -2.19
N MET A 22 -1.30 -7.16 -3.31
CA MET A 22 -2.35 -6.42 -4.03
C MET A 22 -3.55 -6.25 -3.10
N ARG A 23 -4.05 -5.01 -3.01
CA ARG A 23 -5.18 -4.64 -2.13
C ARG A 23 -4.90 -4.84 -0.63
N GLN A 24 -3.65 -4.67 -0.20
CA GLN A 24 -3.27 -4.67 1.24
C GLN A 24 -3.97 -3.61 2.09
N ALA A 25 -4.55 -2.58 1.48
CA ALA A 25 -5.40 -1.60 2.13
C ALA A 25 -6.80 -1.75 1.55
N GLY A 26 -7.73 -2.28 2.33
CA GLY A 26 -9.08 -2.56 1.86
C GLY A 26 -10.07 -2.74 3.00
N ARG A 27 -11.32 -3.03 2.63
CA ARG A 27 -12.49 -3.09 3.53
C ARG A 27 -12.38 -4.07 4.70
N TYR A 28 -11.41 -4.98 4.68
CA TYR A 28 -11.17 -5.91 5.77
C TYR A 28 -10.43 -5.25 6.96
N LEU A 29 -9.79 -4.10 6.74
CA LEU A 29 -9.17 -3.30 7.78
C LEU A 29 -10.21 -2.33 8.36
N PRO A 30 -10.49 -2.36 9.67
CA PRO A 30 -11.43 -1.42 10.29
C PRO A 30 -10.95 0.04 10.15
N GLU A 31 -9.64 0.28 10.16
CA GLU A 31 -9.05 1.61 9.98
C GLU A 31 -9.32 2.16 8.58
N TYR A 32 -9.24 1.32 7.55
CA TYR A 32 -9.59 1.71 6.17
C TYR A 32 -11.08 2.07 6.06
N MET A 33 -11.94 1.33 6.77
CA MET A 33 -13.38 1.58 6.76
C MET A 33 -13.76 2.88 7.48
N ALA A 34 -13.06 3.24 8.55
CA ALA A 34 -13.27 4.51 9.26
C ALA A 34 -13.00 5.72 8.35
N VAL A 35 -11.81 5.76 7.71
CA VAL A 35 -11.44 6.84 6.78
C VAL A 35 -12.42 6.90 5.59
N ARG A 36 -12.82 5.74 5.06
CA ARG A 36 -13.81 5.66 3.99
C ARG A 36 -15.17 6.24 4.40
N ALA A 37 -15.59 6.06 5.64
CA ALA A 37 -16.86 6.60 6.14
C ALA A 37 -16.83 8.14 6.20
N GLU A 38 -15.67 8.71 6.51
CA GLU A 38 -15.46 10.17 6.56
C GLU A 38 -15.47 10.80 5.16
N ALA A 39 -14.87 10.14 4.16
CA ALA A 39 -14.79 10.66 2.79
C ALA A 39 -16.14 10.76 2.05
N GLY A 40 -17.18 10.09 2.55
CA GLY A 40 -18.55 10.11 2.02
C GLY A 40 -18.76 9.35 0.70
N ASN A 41 -17.88 9.50 -0.29
CA ASN A 41 -17.88 8.73 -1.53
C ASN A 41 -16.46 8.27 -1.92
N PHE A 42 -16.37 7.30 -2.82
CA PHE A 42 -15.09 6.69 -3.19
C PHE A 42 -14.17 7.63 -4.00
N LEU A 43 -14.73 8.53 -4.82
CA LEU A 43 -13.92 9.44 -5.61
C LEU A 43 -13.27 10.51 -4.72
N ASN A 44 -14.02 11.06 -3.75
CA ASN A 44 -13.47 11.96 -2.74
C ASN A 44 -12.30 11.30 -2.00
N LEU A 45 -12.48 10.03 -1.57
CA LEU A 45 -11.42 9.24 -0.92
C LEU A 45 -10.15 9.07 -1.78
N CYS A 46 -10.23 9.18 -3.12
CA CYS A 46 -9.07 9.09 -4.01
C CYS A 46 -8.47 10.45 -4.38
N HIS A 47 -9.20 11.54 -4.17
CA HIS A 47 -8.75 12.90 -4.45
C HIS A 47 -8.06 13.55 -3.24
N ASP A 48 -8.44 13.13 -2.03
CA ASP A 48 -7.80 13.49 -0.77
C ASP A 48 -6.56 12.62 -0.48
#